data_AF-A0A4S8MW20-F1
#
_entry.id   AF-A0A4S8MW20-F1
#
_cell.length_a   1.000
_cell.length_b   1.000
_cell.length_c   1.000
_cell.angle_alpha   90.00
_cell.angle_beta   90.00
_cell.angle_gamma   90.00
#
_symmetry.space_group_name_H-M   'P 1'
#
loop_
_entity.id
_entity.type
_entity.pdbx_description
1 polymer ?
#
loop_
_entity_poly.entity_id
_entity_poly.type
_entity_poly.pdbx_seq_one_letter_code
_entity_poly.pdbx_strand_id
1 'polypeptide(L)'
;MFTTPSTNQRLPTLTEWSVDHIRSVFEAPSDSSALQAISETFSTDLSASVNGKPLNRSGVENLVLAMRRAATTSGLKVDWERTLEVPDDGRTNRDGSFGGFYTISGLRKQVPGSCTPMDFIRQKTVTVRIESQLNDQNLDSRKIVSLVFVATDMPVPSSPSERAGTHIPAAQAV
;
A
#
# COMPACT_ATOMS: atom_id res chain seq x y z
N MET A 1 -22.84 35.62 16.48
CA MET A 1 -23.38 34.36 15.96
C MET A 1 -22.85 34.18 14.55
N PHE A 2 -21.97 33.22 14.33
CA PHE A 2 -21.49 32.87 13.00
C PHE A 2 -21.97 31.45 12.70
N THR A 3 -22.98 31.34 11.85
CA THR A 3 -23.37 30.06 11.23
C THR A 3 -22.46 29.85 10.03
N THR A 4 -21.50 28.93 10.16
CA THR A 4 -20.77 28.38 9.01
C THR A 4 -21.65 27.38 8.28
N PRO A 5 -21.66 27.39 6.94
CA PRO A 5 -22.42 26.42 6.16
C PRO A 5 -21.77 25.04 6.30
N SER A 6 -22.54 24.08 6.79
CA SER A 6 -22.21 22.66 6.75
C SER A 6 -22.20 22.21 5.29
N THR A 7 -21.05 22.34 4.62
CA THR A 7 -20.80 21.62 3.38
C THR A 7 -20.91 20.14 3.68
N ASN A 8 -21.95 19.49 3.16
CA ASN A 8 -22.04 18.04 2.99
C ASN A 8 -20.84 17.60 2.13
N GLN A 9 -19.65 17.51 2.73
CA GLN A 9 -18.47 17.00 2.05
C GLN A 9 -18.65 15.50 1.95
N ARG A 10 -19.06 15.05 0.75
CA ARG A 10 -19.12 13.64 0.44
C ARG A 10 -17.71 13.06 0.59
N LEU A 11 -17.58 12.06 1.47
CA LEU A 11 -16.30 11.38 1.67
C LEU A 11 -15.88 10.65 0.39
N PRO A 12 -14.56 10.56 0.12
CA PRO A 12 -14.06 9.75 -0.98
C PRO A 12 -14.40 8.28 -0.75
N THR A 13 -14.41 7.49 -1.83
CA THR A 13 -14.64 6.04 -1.74
C THR A 13 -13.57 5.37 -0.86
N LEU A 14 -13.82 4.13 -0.43
CA LEU A 14 -12.81 3.39 0.33
C LEU A 14 -11.54 3.17 -0.49
N THR A 15 -11.69 3.02 -1.80
CA THR A 15 -10.60 2.90 -2.77
C THR A 15 -9.79 4.18 -2.85
N GLU A 16 -10.42 5.32 -3.10
CA GLU A 16 -9.74 6.62 -3.18
C GLU A 16 -8.99 6.90 -1.88
N TRP A 17 -9.67 6.74 -0.74
CA TRP A 17 -9.08 6.94 0.59
C TRP A 17 -7.88 6.00 0.82
N SER A 18 -8.02 4.71 0.53
CA SER A 18 -6.96 3.71 0.75
C SER A 18 -5.76 3.94 -0.15
N VAL A 19 -5.97 4.29 -1.43
CA VAL A 19 -4.89 4.56 -2.38
C VAL A 19 -4.05 5.75 -1.89
N ASP A 20 -4.71 6.84 -1.49
CA ASP A 20 -4.04 8.06 -1.03
C ASP A 20 -3.31 7.86 0.30
N HIS A 21 -3.91 7.14 1.24
CA HIS A 21 -3.30 6.89 2.55
C HIS A 21 -2.11 5.95 2.46
N ILE A 22 -2.21 4.88 1.67
CA ILE A 22 -1.09 3.94 1.48
C ILE A 22 0.06 4.61 0.71
N ARG A 23 -0.24 5.48 -0.26
CA ARG A 23 0.78 6.33 -0.90
C ARG A 23 1.44 7.27 0.11
N SER A 24 0.67 7.95 0.94
CA SER A 24 1.21 8.83 1.99
C SER A 24 2.16 8.10 2.94
N VAL A 25 1.89 6.83 3.27
CA VAL A 25 2.77 6.01 4.12
C VAL A 25 4.10 5.68 3.45
N PHE A 26 4.08 5.18 2.21
CA PHE A 26 5.29 4.68 1.57
C PHE A 26 6.07 5.77 0.82
N GLU A 27 5.37 6.72 0.19
CA GLU A 27 5.96 7.79 -0.63
C GLU A 27 6.29 9.06 0.18
N ALA A 28 6.15 9.02 1.51
CA ALA A 28 6.49 10.14 2.39
C ALA A 28 7.93 10.65 2.14
N PRO A 29 8.18 11.97 2.26
CA PRO A 29 9.50 12.55 2.01
C PRO A 29 10.49 12.26 3.15
N SER A 30 10.01 11.92 4.35
CA SER A 30 10.84 11.70 5.54
C SER A 30 10.27 10.60 6.42
N ASP A 31 11.08 10.07 7.35
CA ASP A 31 10.64 9.06 8.32
C ASP A 31 9.58 9.61 9.26
N SER A 32 9.70 10.88 9.69
CA SER A 32 8.68 11.54 10.51
C SER A 32 7.34 11.68 9.76
N SER A 33 7.38 12.05 8.47
CA SER A 33 6.16 12.12 7.65
C SER A 33 5.55 10.73 7.43
N ALA A 34 6.37 9.69 7.29
CA ALA A 34 5.88 8.31 7.17
C ALA A 34 5.20 7.85 8.46
N LEU A 35 5.80 8.12 9.63
CA LEU A 35 5.22 7.79 10.94
C LEU A 35 3.91 8.57 11.18
N GLN A 36 3.86 9.84 10.78
CA GLN A 36 2.62 10.61 10.81
C GLN A 36 1.55 9.99 9.90
N ALA A 37 1.87 9.67 8.66
CA ALA A 37 0.94 9.03 7.72
C ALA A 37 0.45 7.66 8.24
N ILE A 38 1.31 6.88 8.91
CA ILE A 38 0.91 5.65 9.59
C ILE A 38 -0.10 5.97 10.69
N SER A 39 0.15 7.03 11.47
CA SER A 39 -0.78 7.43 12.52
C SER A 39 -2.13 7.92 12.00
N GLU A 40 -2.13 8.52 10.81
CA GLU A 40 -3.30 8.98 10.10
C GLU A 40 -4.07 7.82 9.44
N THR A 41 -3.39 6.73 9.09
CA THR A 41 -3.96 5.61 8.33
C THR A 41 -4.44 4.45 9.21
N PHE A 42 -3.67 4.08 10.23
CA PHE A 42 -3.93 2.87 11.03
C PHE A 42 -4.51 3.22 12.40
N SER A 43 -5.39 2.37 12.93
CA SER A 43 -5.92 2.50 14.29
C SER A 43 -4.85 2.12 15.33
N THR A 44 -4.97 2.64 16.55
CA THR A 44 -4.07 2.30 17.67
C THR A 44 -4.16 0.83 18.03
N ASP A 45 -5.36 0.25 17.94
CA ASP A 45 -5.66 -1.14 18.28
C ASP A 45 -5.67 -2.06 17.04
N LEU A 46 -4.80 -1.75 16.07
CA LEU A 46 -4.70 -2.48 14.80
C LEU A 46 -4.48 -3.99 15.03
N SER A 47 -5.38 -4.80 14.49
CA SER A 47 -5.17 -6.25 14.32
C SER A 47 -4.55 -6.50 12.94
N ALA A 48 -3.31 -6.98 12.87
CA ALA A 48 -2.67 -7.22 11.58
C ALA A 48 -1.90 -8.53 11.47
N SER A 49 -1.69 -8.97 10.23
CA SER A 49 -0.81 -10.08 9.89
C SER A 49 -0.10 -9.88 8.54
N VAL A 50 1.11 -10.41 8.45
CA VAL A 50 1.93 -10.46 7.22
C VAL A 50 2.38 -11.89 6.96
N ASN A 51 2.11 -12.41 5.76
CA ASN A 51 2.49 -13.77 5.37
C ASN A 51 2.07 -14.83 6.43
N GLY A 52 0.87 -14.67 7.00
CA GLY A 52 0.31 -15.56 8.03
C GLY A 52 0.85 -15.35 9.45
N LYS A 53 1.78 -14.40 9.68
CA LYS A 53 2.32 -14.09 11.00
C LYS A 53 1.69 -12.83 11.58
N PRO A 54 1.30 -12.81 12.87
CA PRO A 54 0.79 -11.60 13.52
C PRO A 54 1.77 -10.43 13.41
N LEU A 55 1.22 -9.24 13.22
CA LEU A 55 1.94 -7.98 13.12
C LEU A 55 1.18 -6.93 13.94
N ASN A 56 1.87 -6.24 14.84
CA ASN A 56 1.28 -5.12 15.56
C ASN A 56 1.64 -3.80 14.86
N ARG A 57 1.09 -2.69 15.34
CA ARG A 57 1.34 -1.35 14.80
C ARG A 57 2.83 -0.97 14.75
N SER A 58 3.58 -1.20 15.84
CA SER A 58 5.03 -0.96 15.84
C SER A 58 5.78 -1.81 14.81
N GLY A 59 5.28 -3.01 14.52
CA GLY A 59 5.79 -3.87 13.46
C GLY A 59 5.53 -3.29 12.07
N VAL A 60 4.37 -2.67 11.85
CA VAL A 60 4.07 -1.92 10.61
C VAL A 60 5.03 -0.74 10.44
N GLU A 61 5.23 0.06 11.49
CA GLU A 61 6.19 1.18 11.50
C GLU A 61 7.60 0.70 11.15
N ASN A 62 8.10 -0.33 11.84
CA ASN A 62 9.41 -0.90 11.58
C ASN A 62 9.54 -1.44 10.15
N LEU A 63 8.50 -2.08 9.61
CA LEU A 63 8.49 -2.58 8.25
C LEU A 63 8.56 -1.44 7.22
N VAL A 64 7.80 -0.37 7.43
CA VAL A 64 7.81 0.81 6.56
C VAL A 64 9.19 1.48 6.61
N LEU A 65 9.71 1.77 7.80
CA LEU A 65 11.01 2.41 7.98
C LEU A 65 12.16 1.56 7.40
N ALA A 66 12.12 0.24 7.57
CA ALA A 66 13.11 -0.66 6.97
C ALA A 66 13.11 -0.59 5.44
N MET A 67 11.93 -0.55 4.81
CA MET A 67 11.84 -0.37 3.35
C MET A 67 12.33 1.01 2.90
N ARG A 68 12.05 2.07 3.68
CA ARG A 68 12.53 3.42 3.38
C ARG A 68 14.05 3.52 3.43
N ARG A 69 14.70 2.85 4.39
CA ARG A 69 16.18 2.76 4.45
C ARG A 69 16.77 2.03 3.24
N ALA A 70 16.01 1.11 2.66
CA ALA A 70 16.37 0.40 1.43
C ALA A 70 15.90 1.14 0.15
N ALA A 71 15.31 2.34 0.27
CA ALA A 71 14.83 3.07 -0.88
C ALA A 71 15.98 3.69 -1.69
N THR A 72 15.78 3.82 -3.00
CA THR A 72 16.65 4.62 -3.86
C THR A 72 16.51 6.12 -3.53
N THR A 73 17.40 6.95 -4.09
CA THR A 73 17.34 8.42 -3.95
C THR A 73 16.02 9.03 -4.45
N SER A 74 15.31 8.34 -5.35
CA SER A 74 14.01 8.76 -5.86
C SER A 74 12.84 8.39 -4.92
N GLY A 75 13.12 7.71 -3.81
CA GLY A 75 12.13 7.23 -2.85
C GLY A 75 11.42 5.95 -3.29
N LEU A 76 10.40 5.57 -2.51
CA LEU A 76 9.49 4.47 -2.84
C LEU A 76 8.31 5.01 -3.66
N LYS A 77 7.74 4.16 -4.52
CA LYS A 77 6.51 4.45 -5.28
C LYS A 77 5.52 3.32 -5.18
N VAL A 78 4.24 3.65 -5.07
CA VAL A 78 3.13 2.71 -4.93
C VAL A 78 2.24 2.73 -6.17
N ASP A 79 2.19 1.59 -6.83
CA ASP A 79 1.39 1.38 -8.03
C ASP A 79 0.32 0.32 -7.77
N TRP A 80 -0.94 0.74 -7.78
CA TRP A 80 -2.10 -0.15 -7.61
C TRP A 80 -2.49 -0.75 -8.96
N GLU A 81 -2.64 -2.08 -9.00
CA GLU A 81 -3.06 -2.78 -10.22
C GLU A 81 -4.54 -3.15 -10.17
N ARG A 82 -5.03 -3.55 -8.99
CA ARG A 82 -6.43 -3.93 -8.78
C ARG A 82 -6.88 -3.53 -7.40
N THR A 83 -8.13 -3.09 -7.32
CA THR A 83 -8.80 -2.77 -6.07
C THR A 83 -10.21 -3.34 -6.08
N LEU A 84 -10.73 -3.60 -4.89
CA LEU A 84 -12.10 -3.97 -4.63
C LEU A 84 -12.52 -3.31 -3.33
N GLU A 85 -13.70 -2.69 -3.32
CA GLU A 85 -14.29 -2.11 -2.13
C GLU A 85 -15.70 -2.66 -1.89
N VAL A 86 -16.04 -2.77 -0.61
CA VAL A 86 -17.37 -3.14 -0.13
C VAL A 86 -17.69 -2.21 1.04
N PRO A 87 -18.29 -1.03 0.78
CA PRO A 87 -18.74 -0.15 1.85
C PRO A 87 -19.90 -0.79 2.61
N ASP A 88 -19.93 -0.62 3.93
CA ASP A 88 -21.05 -1.08 4.76
C ASP A 88 -22.32 -0.27 4.45
N ASP A 89 -22.16 1.04 4.21
CA ASP A 89 -23.17 1.93 3.66
C ASP A 89 -22.62 2.69 2.45
N GLY A 90 -23.09 2.31 1.26
CA GLY A 90 -22.69 2.91 -0.01
C GLY A 90 -23.05 4.39 -0.17
N ARG A 91 -23.83 4.98 0.73
CA ARG A 91 -24.11 6.42 0.74
C ARG A 91 -23.02 7.24 1.44
N THR A 92 -22.31 6.64 2.38
CA THR A 92 -21.43 7.38 3.28
C THR A 92 -19.95 7.02 3.14
N ASN A 93 -19.61 5.79 2.72
CA ASN A 93 -18.22 5.31 2.60
C ASN A 93 -17.39 5.47 3.88
N ARG A 94 -18.06 5.51 5.04
CA ARG A 94 -17.42 5.67 6.35
C ARG A 94 -16.73 4.41 6.83
N ASP A 95 -17.32 3.26 6.52
CA ASP A 95 -16.92 1.97 7.04
C ASP A 95 -17.03 0.94 5.92
N GLY A 96 -16.24 -0.12 6.02
CA GLY A 96 -16.35 -1.24 5.10
C GLY A 96 -15.04 -1.98 4.91
N SER A 97 -15.03 -2.82 3.89
CA SER A 97 -13.88 -3.64 3.54
C SER A 97 -13.25 -3.17 2.24
N PHE A 98 -11.92 -3.18 2.19
CA PHE A 98 -11.16 -2.88 1.00
C PHE A 98 -10.10 -3.96 0.77
N GLY A 99 -9.89 -4.35 -0.47
CA GLY A 99 -8.84 -5.28 -0.85
C GLY A 99 -8.17 -4.85 -2.14
N GLY A 100 -6.94 -5.28 -2.35
CA GLY A 100 -6.26 -4.95 -3.59
C GLY A 100 -4.88 -5.56 -3.74
N PHE A 101 -4.33 -5.37 -4.93
CA PHE A 101 -2.98 -5.74 -5.30
C PHE A 101 -2.22 -4.49 -5.74
N TYR A 102 -1.06 -4.26 -5.14
CA TYR A 102 -0.18 -3.16 -5.50
C TYR A 102 1.29 -3.58 -5.41
N THR A 103 2.13 -2.81 -6.08
CA THR A 103 3.57 -2.95 -6.02
C THR A 103 4.20 -1.73 -5.37
N ILE A 104 5.30 -1.96 -4.65
CA ILE A 104 6.19 -0.91 -4.16
C ILE A 104 7.49 -1.02 -4.94
N SER A 105 7.81 0.01 -5.72
CA SER A 105 9.07 0.13 -6.47
C SER A 105 10.04 1.09 -5.79
N GLY A 106 11.26 1.17 -6.33
CA GLY A 106 12.32 2.02 -5.76
C GLY A 106 13.08 1.38 -4.59
N LEU A 107 13.03 0.05 -4.45
CA LEU A 107 13.82 -0.68 -3.46
C LEU A 107 15.16 -1.12 -4.03
N ARG A 108 16.22 -1.00 -3.24
CA ARG A 108 17.57 -1.45 -3.57
C ARG A 108 18.15 -2.29 -2.43
N LYS A 109 18.57 -3.51 -2.73
CA LYS A 109 19.02 -4.48 -1.73
C LYS A 109 20.37 -5.08 -2.10
N GLN A 110 21.21 -5.29 -1.09
CA GLN A 110 22.42 -6.08 -1.24
C GLN A 110 22.04 -7.56 -1.30
N VAL A 111 22.39 -8.23 -2.39
CA VAL A 111 22.19 -9.68 -2.53
C VAL A 111 23.49 -10.39 -2.15
N PRO A 112 23.44 -11.48 -1.36
CA PRO A 112 24.64 -12.28 -1.06
C PRO A 112 25.34 -12.72 -2.33
N GLY A 113 26.66 -12.48 -2.41
CA GLY A 113 27.48 -12.83 -3.57
C GLY A 113 27.48 -11.81 -4.72
N SER A 114 26.64 -10.76 -4.66
CA SER A 114 26.76 -9.62 -5.57
C SER A 114 27.64 -8.52 -4.97
N CYS A 115 28.49 -7.90 -5.80
CA CYS A 115 29.25 -6.70 -5.41
C CYS A 115 28.40 -5.42 -5.51
N THR A 116 27.29 -5.47 -6.24
CA THR A 116 26.42 -4.31 -6.48
C THR A 116 25.02 -4.56 -5.90
N PRO A 117 24.42 -3.54 -5.25
CA PRO A 117 23.02 -3.61 -4.87
C PRO A 117 22.13 -3.77 -6.12
N MET A 118 21.11 -4.62 -6.01
CA MET A 118 20.15 -4.85 -7.09
C MET A 118 18.82 -4.16 -6.76
N ASP A 119 18.10 -3.77 -7.81
CA ASP A 119 16.78 -3.16 -7.69
C ASP A 119 15.70 -4.26 -7.53
N PHE A 120 14.72 -3.99 -6.67
CA PHE A 120 13.61 -4.88 -6.37
C PHE A 120 12.29 -4.14 -6.46
N ILE A 121 11.23 -4.89 -6.74
CA ILE A 121 9.86 -4.50 -6.44
C ILE A 121 9.32 -5.38 -5.32
N ARG A 122 8.45 -4.82 -4.48
CA ARG A 122 7.70 -5.59 -3.49
C ARG A 122 6.25 -5.67 -3.93
N GLN A 123 5.77 -6.87 -4.21
CA GLN A 123 4.38 -7.12 -4.52
C GLN A 123 3.60 -7.35 -3.23
N LYS A 124 2.40 -6.78 -3.14
CA LYS A 124 1.52 -6.91 -1.98
C LYS A 124 0.09 -7.19 -2.40
N THR A 125 -0.52 -8.21 -1.79
CA THR A 125 -1.97 -8.40 -1.78
C THR A 125 -2.46 -8.07 -0.38
N VAL A 126 -3.45 -7.19 -0.27
CA VAL A 126 -3.98 -6.71 1.00
C VAL A 126 -5.48 -6.91 1.10
N THR A 127 -5.95 -7.08 2.33
CA THR A 127 -7.36 -6.99 2.71
C THR A 127 -7.42 -6.25 4.03
N VAL A 128 -8.29 -5.24 4.10
CA VAL A 128 -8.42 -4.36 5.24
C VAL A 128 -9.88 -4.14 5.62
N ARG A 129 -10.08 -3.90 6.92
CA ARG A 129 -11.31 -3.33 7.47
C ARG A 129 -11.03 -1.87 7.80
N ILE A 130 -11.87 -0.97 7.30
CA ILE A 130 -11.82 0.47 7.54
C ILE A 130 -13.02 0.84 8.38
N GLU A 131 -12.78 1.57 9.47
CA GLU A 131 -13.83 2.03 10.38
C GLU A 131 -13.60 3.48 10.80
N SER A 132 -14.69 4.22 10.93
CA SER A 132 -14.71 5.57 11.47
C SER A 132 -14.49 5.53 12.97
N GLN A 133 -13.51 6.28 13.47
CA GLN A 133 -13.18 6.29 14.89
C GLN A 133 -14.07 7.24 15.71
N LEU A 134 -14.87 8.08 15.04
CA LEU A 134 -15.76 9.05 15.64
C LEU A 134 -17.14 9.00 14.97
N ASN A 135 -18.17 9.32 15.76
CA ASN A 135 -19.56 9.41 15.26
C ASN A 135 -19.87 10.74 14.54
N ASP A 136 -18.91 11.67 14.48
CA ASP A 136 -19.11 12.94 13.78
C ASP A 136 -19.11 12.71 12.26
N GLN A 137 -20.24 13.05 11.62
CA GLN A 137 -20.44 12.88 10.19
C GLN A 137 -19.67 13.92 9.35
N ASN A 138 -19.22 15.02 9.96
CA ASN A 138 -18.52 16.10 9.24
C ASN A 138 -17.00 15.93 9.24
N LEU A 139 -16.47 14.97 10.00
CA LEU A 139 -15.03 14.77 10.15
C LEU A 139 -14.63 13.38 9.66
N ASP A 140 -13.77 13.30 8.65
CA ASP A 140 -13.19 12.02 8.25
C ASP A 140 -12.28 11.48 9.35
N SER A 141 -12.78 10.47 10.08
CA SER A 141 -12.07 9.81 11.17
C SER A 141 -11.72 8.37 10.83
N ARG A 142 -11.76 8.00 9.54
CA ARG A 142 -11.50 6.63 9.10
C ARG A 142 -10.09 6.17 9.45
N LYS A 143 -9.99 4.91 9.88
CA LYS A 143 -8.73 4.19 10.08
C LYS A 143 -8.85 2.75 9.63
N ILE A 144 -7.73 2.16 9.24
CA ILE A 144 -7.60 0.72 9.10
C ILE A 144 -7.52 0.11 10.51
N VAL A 145 -8.51 -0.72 10.85
CA VAL A 145 -8.58 -1.44 12.14
C VAL A 145 -8.14 -2.90 12.02
N SER A 146 -8.25 -3.48 10.82
CA SER A 146 -7.75 -4.82 10.51
C SER A 146 -6.97 -4.81 9.21
N LEU A 147 -5.80 -5.46 9.19
CA LEU A 147 -4.92 -5.55 8.02
C LEU A 147 -4.37 -6.97 7.87
N VAL A 148 -4.73 -7.64 6.78
CA VAL A 148 -4.09 -8.90 6.36
C VAL A 148 -3.39 -8.64 5.06
N PHE A 149 -2.11 -8.99 4.96
CA PHE A 149 -1.40 -8.92 3.70
C PHE A 149 -0.38 -10.03 3.48
N VAL A 150 -0.20 -10.36 2.21
CA VAL A 150 0.91 -11.19 1.74
C VAL A 150 1.85 -10.31 0.94
N ALA A 151 3.15 -10.49 1.12
CA ALA A 151 4.15 -9.70 0.45
C ALA A 151 5.38 -10.53 0.06
N THR A 152 5.87 -10.29 -1.15
CA THR A 152 7.09 -10.91 -1.69
C THR A 152 7.92 -9.86 -2.41
N ASP A 153 9.24 -10.04 -2.41
CA ASP A 153 10.18 -9.19 -3.14
C ASP A 153 10.65 -9.91 -4.40
N MET A 154 10.65 -9.20 -5.52
CA MET A 154 11.07 -9.72 -6.82
C MET A 154 12.17 -8.81 -7.38
N PRO A 155 13.27 -9.37 -7.92
CA PRO A 155 14.29 -8.58 -8.58
C PRO A 155 13.71 -7.91 -9.83
N VAL A 156 14.12 -6.67 -10.10
CA VAL A 156 13.82 -6.00 -11.37
C VAL A 156 14.78 -6.54 -12.42
N PRO A 157 14.29 -7.09 -13.55
CA PRO A 157 15.17 -7.58 -14.61
C PRO A 157 16.06 -6.45 -15.13
N SER A 158 17.37 -6.66 -15.08
CA SER A 158 18.35 -5.76 -15.67
C SER A 158 18.42 -6.01 -17.18
N SER A 159 17.54 -5.36 -17.95
CA SER A 159 17.55 -5.14 -19.42
C SER A 159 16.37 -5.70 -20.25
N PRO A 160 16.06 -5.11 -21.42
CA PRO A 160 14.87 -5.43 -22.23
C PRO A 160 14.93 -6.73 -23.05
N SER A 161 16.03 -7.48 -23.04
CA SER A 161 16.24 -8.62 -23.95
C SER A 161 15.56 -9.92 -23.53
N GLU A 162 14.96 -10.00 -22.33
CA GLU A 162 14.17 -11.17 -21.90
C GLU A 162 12.70 -11.13 -22.33
N ARG A 163 12.24 -10.07 -23.03
CA ARG A 163 10.85 -9.96 -23.52
C ARG A 163 10.60 -10.64 -24.87
N ALA A 164 11.63 -11.14 -25.55
CA ALA A 164 11.50 -11.78 -26.87
C ALA A 164 12.22 -13.14 -26.87
N GLY A 165 11.52 -14.20 -26.45
CA GLY A 165 12.14 -15.50 -26.26
C GLY A 165 11.18 -16.69 -26.26
N THR A 166 10.21 -16.73 -27.17
CA THR A 166 9.64 -18.02 -27.62
C THR A 166 9.19 -17.90 -29.08
N HIS A 167 10.15 -17.71 -29.98
CA HIS A 167 9.93 -18.00 -31.39
C HIS A 167 10.04 -19.53 -31.56
N ILE A 168 8.91 -20.23 -31.61
CA ILE A 168 8.87 -21.61 -32.07
C ILE A 168 9.06 -21.56 -33.59
N PRO A 169 10.11 -22.17 -34.18
CA PRO A 169 10.17 -22.30 -35.62
C PRO A 169 9.12 -23.34 -36.04
N ALA A 170 8.20 -22.92 -36.90
CA ALA A 170 7.29 -23.84 -37.59
C ALA A 170 8.12 -24.81 -38.42
N ALA A 171 8.06 -26.10 -38.09
CA ALA A 171 8.59 -27.16 -38.92
C ALA A 171 7.87 -27.12 -40.29
N GLN A 172 8.66 -27.03 -41.35
CA GLN A 172 8.20 -27.28 -42.72
C GLN A 172 7.72 -28.73 -42.81
N ALA A 173 6.47 -28.93 -43.19
CA ALA A 173 5.96 -30.20 -43.65
C ALA A 173 5.99 -30.23 -45.19
N VAL A 174 6.43 -31.37 -45.69
CA VAL A 174 6.63 -31.78 -47.09
C VAL A 174 5.33 -31.79 -47.88
#